data_AF-A0A0A0HNV4-F1
#
_entry.id   AF-A0A0A0HNV4-F1
#
_cell.length_a   1.000
_cell.length_b   1.000
_cell.length_c   1.000
_cell.angle_alpha   90.00
_cell.angle_beta   90.00
_cell.angle_gamma   90.00
#
_symmetry.space_group_name_H-M   'P 1'
#
loop_
_entity.id
_entity.type
_entity.pdbx_description
1 polymer ?
#
loop_
_entity_poly.entity_id
_entity_poly.type
_entity_poly.pdbx_seq_one_letter_code
_entity_poly.pdbx_strand_id
1 'polypeptide(L)'
;MTYFEITLYALAVLCMITLPLLVAVSVRIAKTLAHLSGQMLRLSDAEIDQIARRLGHKLGLSDEASLMSIADRMDEMRRDFDWLVSDRMIEQAIDMARFGQKPDSIARNTGISASELEAIRKLRKH
;
A
#
# COMPACT_ATOMS: atom_id res chain seq x y z
N MET A 1 11.40 2.00 81.12
CA MET A 1 11.20 1.89 79.66
C MET A 1 11.19 0.43 79.28
N THR A 2 10.05 -0.06 78.84
CA THR A 2 9.84 -1.47 78.49
C THR A 2 10.44 -1.75 77.12
N TYR A 3 11.04 -2.92 76.93
CA TYR A 3 11.69 -3.34 75.67
C TYR A 3 10.84 -3.10 74.41
N PHE A 4 9.51 -3.08 74.58
CA PHE A 4 8.53 -2.80 73.54
C PHE A 4 8.66 -1.39 72.92
N GLU A 5 8.94 -0.38 73.72
CA GLU A 5 9.12 1.00 73.24
C GLU A 5 10.38 1.10 72.37
N ILE A 6 11.46 0.46 72.80
CA ILE A 6 12.75 0.47 72.09
C ILE A 6 12.61 -0.22 70.72
N THR A 7 11.91 -1.35 70.65
CA THR A 7 11.66 -2.04 69.37
C THR A 7 10.77 -1.21 68.43
N LEU A 8 9.81 -0.47 68.97
CA LEU A 8 8.88 0.34 68.18
C LEU A 8 9.57 1.58 67.61
N TYR A 9 10.45 2.23 68.40
CA TYR A 9 11.30 3.32 67.91
C TYR A 9 12.32 2.84 66.87
N ALA A 10 12.95 1.68 67.08
CA ALA A 10 13.88 1.11 66.11
C ALA A 10 13.19 0.80 64.76
N LEU A 11 11.98 0.23 64.80
CA LEU A 11 11.17 -0.02 63.60
C LEU A 11 10.75 1.27 62.90
N ALA A 12 10.34 2.29 63.66
CA ALA A 12 9.95 3.58 63.11
C ALA A 12 11.11 4.28 62.39
N VAL A 13 12.31 4.27 63.00
CA VAL A 13 13.52 4.83 62.38
C VAL A 13 13.91 4.06 61.13
N LEU A 14 13.82 2.72 61.15
CA LEU A 14 14.10 1.89 59.98
C LEU A 14 13.12 2.20 58.83
N CYS A 15 11.82 2.31 59.12
CA CYS A 15 10.80 2.69 58.13
C CYS A 15 11.04 4.08 57.54
N MET A 16 11.44 5.06 58.36
CA MET A 16 11.72 6.42 57.90
C MET A 16 12.92 6.49 56.94
N ILE A 17 13.83 5.52 56.98
CA ILE A 17 14.99 5.45 56.08
C ILE A 17 14.68 4.61 54.84
N THR A 18 13.98 3.48 55.00
CA THR A 18 13.69 2.56 53.90
C THR A 18 12.67 3.13 52.92
N LEU A 19 11.64 3.83 53.38
CA LEU A 19 10.62 4.46 52.52
C LEU A 19 11.22 5.46 51.50
N PRO A 20 11.98 6.49 51.92
CA PRO A 20 12.53 7.45 50.97
C PRO A 20 13.57 6.81 50.05
N LEU A 21 14.33 5.82 50.53
CA LEU A 21 15.26 5.07 49.69
C LEU A 21 14.52 4.32 48.58
N LEU A 22 13.42 3.65 48.92
CA LEU A 22 12.61 2.87 47.97
C LEU A 22 11.93 3.77 46.93
N VAL A 23 11.44 4.94 47.35
CA VAL A 23 10.88 5.97 46.46
C VAL A 23 11.97 6.57 45.55
N ALA A 24 13.16 6.85 46.07
CA ALA A 24 14.26 7.38 45.26
C ALA A 24 14.71 6.38 44.20
N VAL A 25 14.76 5.08 44.54
CA VAL A 25 15.10 4.01 43.60
C VAL A 25 14.02 3.84 42.54
N SER A 26 12.73 3.84 42.92
CA SER A 26 11.64 3.69 41.95
C SER A 26 11.58 4.85 40.94
N VAL A 27 11.80 6.09 41.39
CA VAL A 27 11.86 7.26 40.51
C VAL A 27 13.06 7.19 39.56
N ARG A 28 14.22 6.72 40.04
CA ARG A 28 15.41 6.53 39.18
C ARG A 28 15.15 5.49 38.10
N ILE A 29 14.58 4.34 38.47
CA ILE A 29 14.25 3.26 37.53
C ILE A 29 13.20 3.74 36.51
N ALA A 30 12.17 4.47 36.94
CA ALA A 30 11.15 5.00 36.05
C ALA A 30 11.72 5.99 35.02
N LYS A 31 12.65 6.86 35.43
CA LYS A 31 13.32 7.79 34.49
C LYS A 31 14.20 7.07 33.49
N THR A 32 14.96 6.05 33.92
CA THR A 32 15.78 5.26 33.00
C THR A 32 14.92 4.45 32.03
N LEU A 33 13.79 3.89 32.49
CA LEU A 33 12.84 3.20 31.63
C LEU A 33 12.18 4.15 30.64
N ALA A 34 11.81 5.36 31.06
CA ALA A 34 11.20 6.36 30.19
C ALA A 34 12.17 6.86 29.11
N HIS A 35 13.45 6.99 29.43
CA HIS A 35 14.47 7.36 28.46
C HIS A 35 14.70 6.23 27.43
N LEU A 36 14.78 4.98 27.91
CA LEU A 36 14.94 3.81 27.05
C LEU A 36 13.70 3.54 26.19
N SER A 37 12.50 3.69 26.74
CA SER A 37 11.25 3.54 25.99
C SER A 37 11.10 4.64 24.94
N GLY A 38 11.46 5.89 25.28
CA GLY A 38 11.50 6.99 24.32
C GLY A 38 12.51 6.77 23.19
N GLN A 39 13.69 6.22 23.49
CA GLN A 39 14.68 5.84 22.47
C GLN A 39 14.20 4.67 21.60
N MET A 40 13.61 3.63 22.20
CA MET A 40 13.07 2.47 21.50
C MET A 40 11.90 2.86 20.59
N LEU A 41 11.01 3.75 21.05
CA LEU A 41 9.90 4.27 20.25
C LEU A 41 10.42 5.12 19.08
N ARG A 42 11.43 5.97 19.30
CA ARG A 42 12.04 6.79 18.23
C ARG A 42 12.82 5.97 17.21
N LEU A 43 13.50 4.90 17.64
CA LEU A 43 14.13 3.93 16.73
C LEU A 43 13.06 3.21 15.92
N SER A 44 11.98 2.76 16.57
CA SER A 44 10.85 2.13 15.90
C SER A 44 10.19 3.06 14.86
N ASP A 45 9.95 4.34 15.18
CA ASP A 45 9.38 5.30 14.23
C ASP A 45 10.33 5.57 13.05
N ALA A 46 11.63 5.72 13.31
CA ALA A 46 12.63 5.92 12.25
C ALA A 46 12.77 4.68 11.35
N GLU A 47 12.67 3.47 11.91
CA GLU A 47 12.67 2.21 11.18
C GLU A 47 11.38 2.04 10.36
N ILE A 48 10.23 2.39 10.92
CA ILE A 48 8.94 2.40 10.23
C ILE A 48 8.98 3.37 9.05
N ASP A 49 9.50 4.59 9.23
CA ASP A 49 9.67 5.58 8.17
C ASP A 49 10.65 5.09 7.09
N GLN A 50 11.72 4.41 7.49
CA GLN A 50 12.69 3.84 6.55
C GLN A 50 12.08 2.69 5.73
N ILE A 51 11.25 1.84 6.37
CA ILE A 51 10.50 0.78 5.69
C ILE A 51 9.48 1.39 4.75
N ALA A 52 8.71 2.39 5.18
CA ALA A 52 7.72 3.09 4.37
C ALA A 52 8.36 3.75 3.15
N ARG A 53 9.53 4.40 3.30
CA ARG A 53 10.30 4.96 2.18
C ARG A 53 10.83 3.90 1.22
N ARG A 54 11.32 2.77 1.74
CA ARG A 54 11.77 1.64 0.90
C ARG A 54 10.60 0.98 0.17
N LEU A 55 9.46 0.82 0.83
CA LEU A 55 8.24 0.32 0.21
C LEU A 55 7.74 1.29 -0.86
N GLY A 56 7.68 2.58 -0.53
CA GLY A 56 7.31 3.65 -1.45
C GLY A 56 8.21 3.65 -2.68
N HIS A 57 9.53 3.59 -2.49
CA HIS A 57 10.47 3.52 -3.60
C HIS A 57 10.32 2.23 -4.43
N LYS A 58 10.15 1.05 -3.80
CA LYS A 58 9.95 -0.23 -4.53
C LYS A 58 8.62 -0.29 -5.27
N LEU A 59 7.59 0.34 -4.73
CA LEU A 59 6.26 0.47 -5.34
C LEU A 59 6.18 1.63 -6.33
N GLY A 60 7.29 2.36 -6.52
CA GLY A 60 7.36 3.52 -7.41
C GLY A 60 6.65 4.76 -6.89
N LEU A 61 6.10 4.74 -5.68
CA LEU A 61 5.40 5.83 -4.98
C LEU A 61 6.39 6.89 -4.43
N SER A 62 7.38 7.34 -5.21
CA SER A 62 8.01 8.63 -4.90
C SER A 62 6.98 9.75 -5.18
N ASP A 63 7.19 10.94 -4.60
CA ASP A 63 6.26 12.09 -4.66
C ASP A 63 5.77 12.46 -6.09
N GLU A 64 6.42 11.98 -7.16
CA GLU A 64 5.97 12.15 -8.54
C GLU A 64 5.03 11.04 -9.08
N ALA A 65 4.97 9.87 -8.46
CA ALA A 65 4.00 8.83 -8.82
C ALA A 65 2.76 8.94 -7.94
N SER A 66 2.05 10.06 -8.07
CA SER A 66 0.69 10.19 -7.55
C SER A 66 -0.15 9.00 -8.03
N LEU A 67 -1.11 8.54 -7.23
CA LEU A 67 -2.15 7.60 -7.68
C LEU A 67 -2.78 8.03 -9.03
N MET A 68 -2.73 9.33 -9.33
CA MET A 68 -3.10 9.90 -10.63
C MET A 68 -2.22 9.38 -11.77
N SER A 69 -0.90 9.30 -11.60
CA SER A 69 0.02 8.74 -12.62
C SER A 69 -0.22 7.24 -12.86
N ILE A 70 -0.67 6.51 -11.84
CA ILE A 70 -1.05 5.10 -11.97
C ILE A 70 -2.38 5.00 -12.72
N ALA A 71 -3.36 5.85 -12.39
CA ALA A 71 -4.62 5.93 -13.11
C ALA A 71 -4.41 6.29 -14.59
N ASP A 72 -3.55 7.25 -14.89
CA ASP A 72 -3.21 7.65 -16.26
C ASP A 72 -2.59 6.49 -17.05
N ARG A 73 -1.66 5.75 -16.43
CA ARG A 73 -1.06 4.55 -17.03
C ARG A 73 -2.07 3.43 -17.25
N MET A 74 -3.02 3.26 -16.33
CA MET A 74 -4.10 2.27 -16.48
C MET A 74 -5.06 2.65 -17.61
N ASP A 75 -5.38 3.93 -17.77
CA ASP A 75 -6.21 4.43 -18.88
C ASP A 75 -5.50 4.30 -20.23
N GLU A 76 -4.18 4.47 -20.26
CA GLU A 76 -3.38 4.21 -21.46
C GLU A 76 -3.36 2.71 -21.81
N MET A 77 -3.09 1.84 -20.84
CA MET A 77 -3.17 0.38 -21.05
C MET A 77 -4.56 -0.08 -21.48
N ARG A 78 -5.63 0.54 -20.97
CA ARG A 78 -7.00 0.26 -21.39
C ARG A 78 -7.22 0.64 -22.85
N ARG A 79 -6.73 1.81 -23.28
CA ARG A 79 -6.79 2.24 -24.69
C ARG A 79 -6.02 1.28 -25.60
N ASP A 80 -4.84 0.83 -25.18
CA ASP A 80 -4.05 -0.14 -25.94
C ASP A 80 -4.80 -1.48 -26.08
N PHE A 81 -5.47 -1.92 -25.02
CA PHE A 81 -6.30 -3.13 -25.05
C PHE A 81 -7.51 -2.97 -25.97
N ASP A 82 -8.23 -1.86 -25.87
CA ASP A 82 -9.39 -1.57 -26.74
C ASP A 82 -8.96 -1.51 -28.22
N TRP A 83 -7.76 -0.97 -28.50
CA TRP A 83 -7.17 -0.98 -29.83
C TRP A 83 -6.83 -2.40 -30.31
N LEU A 84 -6.14 -3.21 -29.49
CA LEU A 84 -5.79 -4.59 -29.84
C LEU A 84 -7.02 -5.48 -30.08
N VAL A 85 -8.06 -5.31 -29.26
CA VAL A 85 -9.33 -6.04 -29.44
C VAL A 85 -10.00 -5.62 -30.75
N SER A 86 -10.02 -4.32 -31.05
CA SER A 86 -10.58 -3.80 -32.31
C SER A 86 -9.81 -4.33 -33.53
N ASP A 87 -8.48 -4.35 -33.47
CA ASP A 87 -7.62 -4.88 -34.53
C ASP A 87 -7.89 -6.36 -34.77
N ARG A 88 -7.99 -7.15 -33.68
CA ARG A 88 -8.32 -8.58 -33.76
C ARG A 88 -9.72 -8.82 -34.33
N MET A 89 -10.71 -7.99 -33.98
CA MET A 89 -12.07 -8.06 -34.54
C MET A 89 -12.07 -7.78 -36.05
N ILE A 90 -11.28 -6.81 -36.50
CA ILE A 90 -11.13 -6.48 -37.92
C ILE A 90 -10.48 -7.65 -38.68
N GLU A 91 -9.39 -8.21 -38.16
CA GLU A 91 -8.75 -9.39 -38.77
C GLU A 91 -9.73 -10.55 -38.90
N GLN A 92 -10.47 -10.86 -37.82
CA GLN A 92 -11.46 -11.93 -37.84
C GLN A 92 -12.57 -11.64 -38.86
N ALA A 93 -13.05 -10.40 -38.96
CA ALA A 93 -14.03 -10.02 -39.95
C ALA A 93 -13.51 -10.15 -41.39
N ILE A 94 -12.24 -9.83 -41.62
CA ILE A 94 -11.57 -10.01 -42.91
C ILE A 94 -11.48 -11.50 -43.26
N ASP A 95 -11.07 -12.34 -42.32
CA ASP A 95 -10.97 -13.79 -42.54
C ASP A 95 -12.34 -14.39 -42.83
N MET A 96 -13.36 -14.05 -42.04
CA MET A 96 -14.73 -14.50 -42.28
C MET A 96 -15.26 -14.03 -43.65
N ALA A 97 -14.93 -12.80 -44.07
CA ALA A 97 -15.26 -12.32 -45.40
C ALA A 97 -14.52 -13.06 -46.52
N ARG A 98 -13.25 -13.46 -46.29
CA ARG A 98 -12.47 -14.30 -47.23
C ARG A 98 -13.09 -15.68 -47.39
N PHE A 99 -13.61 -16.27 -46.31
CA PHE A 99 -14.34 -17.55 -46.35
C PHE A 99 -15.77 -17.44 -46.89
N GLY A 100 -16.17 -16.26 -47.39
CA GLY A 100 -17.48 -16.07 -48.03
C GLY A 100 -18.66 -16.02 -47.06
N GLN A 101 -18.42 -15.74 -45.77
CA GLN A 101 -19.51 -15.59 -44.82
C GLN A 101 -20.39 -14.37 -45.13
N LYS A 102 -21.69 -14.49 -44.85
CA LYS A 102 -22.66 -13.41 -45.02
C LYS A 102 -22.36 -12.26 -44.04
N PRO A 103 -22.55 -10.99 -44.46
CA PRO A 103 -22.28 -9.81 -43.61
C PRO A 103 -22.98 -9.86 -42.25
N ASP A 104 -24.22 -10.35 -42.18
CA ASP A 104 -24.96 -10.48 -40.93
C ASP A 104 -24.30 -11.45 -39.94
N SER A 105 -23.65 -12.51 -40.44
CA SER A 105 -22.92 -13.46 -39.61
C SER A 105 -21.60 -12.88 -39.11
N ILE A 106 -20.95 -12.04 -39.92
CA ILE A 106 -19.74 -11.31 -39.52
C ILE A 106 -20.09 -10.30 -38.43
N ALA A 107 -21.15 -9.51 -38.62
CA ALA A 107 -21.62 -8.54 -37.64
C ALA A 107 -21.98 -9.17 -36.30
N ARG A 108 -22.66 -10.33 -36.30
CA ARG A 108 -22.97 -11.06 -35.06
C ARG A 108 -21.73 -11.59 -34.34
N ASN A 109 -20.70 -12.05 -35.07
CA ASN A 109 -19.54 -12.70 -34.46
C ASN A 109 -18.39 -11.74 -34.12
N THR A 110 -18.34 -10.58 -34.77
CA THR A 110 -17.26 -9.60 -34.60
C THR A 110 -17.76 -8.27 -34.06
N GLY A 111 -19.07 -8.04 -33.94
CA GLY A 111 -19.63 -6.75 -33.51
C GLY A 111 -19.50 -5.62 -34.53
N ILE A 112 -18.83 -5.83 -35.66
CA ILE A 112 -18.62 -4.83 -36.71
C ILE A 112 -19.88 -4.69 -37.57
N SER A 113 -20.40 -3.47 -37.71
CA SER A 113 -21.60 -3.20 -38.50
C SER A 113 -21.39 -3.43 -39.99
N ALA A 114 -22.49 -3.65 -40.74
CA ALA A 114 -22.43 -3.85 -42.19
C ALA A 114 -21.80 -2.65 -42.93
N SER A 115 -22.05 -1.42 -42.44
CA SER A 115 -21.45 -0.19 -42.97
C SER A 115 -19.95 -0.10 -42.75
N GLU A 116 -19.45 -0.52 -41.58
CA GLU A 116 -18.02 -0.57 -41.27
C GLU A 116 -17.32 -1.64 -42.11
N LEU A 117 -17.97 -2.79 -42.32
CA LEU A 117 -17.46 -3.83 -43.20
C LEU A 117 -17.32 -3.36 -44.65
N GLU A 118 -18.26 -2.56 -45.13
CA GLU A 118 -18.19 -1.95 -46.47
C GLU A 118 -17.06 -0.92 -46.56
N ALA A 119 -16.85 -0.12 -45.52
CA ALA A 119 -15.72 0.82 -45.43
C ALA A 119 -14.37 0.09 -45.47
N ILE A 120 -14.21 -0.99 -44.70
CA ILE A 120 -13.01 -1.86 -44.69
C ILE A 120 -12.77 -2.45 -46.10
N ARG A 121 -13.83 -2.89 -46.78
CA ARG A 121 -13.73 -3.41 -48.16
C ARG A 121 -13.32 -2.35 -49.18
N LYS A 122 -13.80 -1.11 -49.03
CA LYS A 122 -13.42 0.03 -49.89
C LYS A 122 -11.96 0.43 -49.67
N LEU A 123 -11.53 0.51 -48.41
CA LEU A 123 -10.13 0.77 -48.05
C LEU A 123 -9.17 -0.28 -48.62
N ARG A 124 -9.53 -1.57 -48.57
CA ARG A 124 -8.69 -2.66 -49.11
C ARG A 124 -8.53 -2.65 -50.64
N LYS A 125 -9.45 -2.01 -51.37
CA LYS A 125 -9.39 -1.94 -52.84
C LYS A 125 -8.43 -0.86 -53.35
N HIS A 126 -7.95 0.02 -52.47
CA HIS A 126 -6.92 1.02 -52.72
C HIS A 126 -5.59 0.57 -52.13
#